data_AF-A0A967SKP1-F1
#
_entry.id   AF-A0A967SKP1-F1
#
_cell.length_a   1.000
_cell.length_b   1.000
_cell.length_c   1.000
_cell.angle_alpha   90.00
_cell.angle_beta   90.00
_cell.angle_gamma   90.00
#
_symmetry.space_group_name_H-M   'P 1'
#
loop_
_entity.id
_entity.type
_entity.pdbx_description
1 polymer ?
#
loop_
_entity_poly.entity_id
_entity_poly.type
_entity_poly.pdbx_seq_one_letter_code
_entity_poly.pdbx_strand_id
1 'polypeptide(L)'
;MARTVRPGGRFLMMEHEVPERPLVRMLFYIRLLSMGLRKAMEVLGHEEAFFERYFHRVERIVTDTGRSKIILGERRARDGDGRAAGVGGRARDG
;
A
#
# COMPACT_ATOMS: atom_id res chain seq x y z
N MET A 1 -6.39 3.71 -7.29
CA MET A 1 -6.55 2.76 -6.17
C MET A 1 -7.69 3.13 -5.23
N ALA A 2 -7.70 4.30 -4.59
CA ALA A 2 -8.74 4.66 -3.61
C ALA A 2 -10.19 4.58 -4.12
N ARG A 3 -10.41 4.82 -5.42
CA ARG A 3 -11.74 4.75 -6.06
C ARG A 3 -12.30 3.32 -6.19
N THR A 4 -11.47 2.28 -6.21
CA THR A 4 -11.88 0.88 -6.39
C THR A 4 -12.08 0.13 -5.07
N VAL A 5 -11.56 0.67 -3.96
CA VAL A 5 -11.77 0.10 -2.62
C VAL A 5 -13.16 0.52 -2.15
N ARG A 6 -14.04 -0.42 -1.80
CA ARG A 6 -15.36 -0.13 -1.23
C ARG A 6 -15.25 0.68 0.08
N PRO A 7 -16.27 1.46 0.48
CA PRO A 7 -16.29 2.08 1.81
C PRO A 7 -16.12 1.02 2.91
N GLY A 8 -15.32 1.31 3.95
CA GLY A 8 -14.94 0.32 4.97
C GLY A 8 -14.02 -0.81 4.46
N GLY A 9 -13.69 -0.82 3.16
CA GLY A 9 -12.80 -1.80 2.55
C GLY A 9 -11.34 -1.52 2.86
N ARG A 10 -10.53 -2.57 2.74
CA ARG A 10 -9.07 -2.52 2.91
C ARG A 10 -8.37 -2.69 1.57
N PHE A 11 -7.23 -2.02 1.41
CA PHE A 11 -6.26 -2.32 0.36
C PHE A 11 -4.98 -2.85 0.99
N LEU A 12 -4.28 -3.70 0.23
CA LEU A 12 -2.95 -4.17 0.54
C LEU A 12 -2.09 -3.95 -0.69
N MET A 13 -0.91 -3.36 -0.49
CA MET A 13 0.11 -3.18 -1.50
C MET A 13 1.40 -3.76 -0.96
N MET A 14 2.12 -4.50 -1.80
CA MET A 14 3.45 -5.01 -1.49
C MET A 14 4.42 -4.46 -2.53
N GLU A 15 5.43 -3.73 -2.06
CA GLU A 15 6.48 -3.18 -2.89
C GLU A 15 7.81 -3.83 -2.55
N HIS A 16 8.60 -4.11 -3.58
CA HIS A 16 9.97 -4.54 -3.38
C HIS A 16 10.81 -3.32 -2.94
N GLU A 17 11.65 -3.50 -1.93
CA GLU A 17 12.45 -2.40 -1.39
C GLU A 17 13.54 -1.96 -2.39
N VAL A 18 14.06 -0.74 -2.23
CA VAL A 18 15.06 -0.16 -3.15
C VAL A 18 16.25 -1.12 -3.28
N PRO A 19 16.78 -1.36 -4.51
CA PRO A 19 17.85 -2.32 -4.71
C PRO A 19 19.07 -2.09 -3.79
N GLU A 20 19.53 -3.14 -3.13
CA GLU A 20 20.70 -3.07 -2.23
C GLU A 20 22.00 -2.78 -2.98
N ARG A 21 22.13 -3.32 -4.21
CA ARG A 21 23.33 -3.18 -5.04
C ARG A 21 23.48 -1.74 -5.55
N PRO A 22 24.60 -1.05 -5.28
CA PRO A 22 24.76 0.38 -5.58
C PRO A 22 24.56 0.75 -7.06
N LEU A 23 25.09 -0.06 -7.98
CA LEU A 23 24.94 0.20 -9.43
C LEU A 23 23.49 0.04 -9.89
N VAL A 24 22.80 -0.99 -9.40
CA VAL A 24 21.39 -1.23 -9.73
C VAL A 24 20.50 -0.15 -9.13
N ARG A 25 20.83 0.29 -7.90
CA ARG A 25 20.17 1.43 -7.23
C ARG A 25 20.34 2.73 -8.00
N MET A 26 21.53 3.00 -8.54
CA MET A 26 21.76 4.17 -9.39
C MET A 26 20.88 4.14 -10.64
N LEU A 27 20.82 3.00 -11.34
CA LEU A 27 19.96 2.83 -12.53
C LEU A 27 18.47 2.99 -12.18
N PHE A 28 18.06 2.49 -11.02
CA PHE A 28 16.70 2.69 -10.49
C PHE A 28 16.38 4.17 -10.29
N TYR A 29 17.28 4.95 -9.69
CA TYR A 29 17.07 6.40 -9.53
C TYR A 29 17.07 7.14 -10.86
N ILE A 30 17.92 6.77 -11.82
CA ILE A 30 17.89 7.34 -13.18
C ILE A 30 16.54 7.08 -13.85
N ARG A 31 16.00 5.86 -13.74
CA ARG A 31 14.67 5.52 -14.25
C ARG A 31 13.56 6.37 -13.59
N LEU A 32 13.62 6.57 -12.27
CA LEU A 32 12.69 7.42 -11.55
C LEU A 32 12.78 8.90 -11.99
N LEU A 33 14.01 9.40 -12.16
CA LEU A 33 14.29 10.74 -12.68
C LEU A 33 13.62 10.94 -14.05
N SER A 34 13.77 9.96 -14.96
CA SER A 34 13.17 9.98 -16.29
C SER A 34 11.63 9.95 -16.29
N MET A 35 10.99 9.37 -15.27
CA MET A 35 9.53 9.34 -15.11
C MET A 35 8.96 10.63 -14.50
N GLY A 36 9.80 11.55 -14.02
CA GLY A 36 9.39 12.80 -13.36
C GLY A 36 9.68 12.79 -11.86
N LEU A 37 10.83 13.36 -11.49
CA LEU A 37 11.43 13.27 -10.14
C LEU A 37 10.54 13.74 -8.99
N ARG A 38 9.74 14.81 -9.17
CA ARG A 38 8.97 15.41 -8.07
C ARG A 38 7.95 14.42 -7.49
N LYS A 39 7.16 13.76 -8.34
CA LYS A 39 6.20 12.72 -7.89
C LYS A 39 6.92 11.50 -7.35
N ALA A 40 8.01 11.09 -7.98
CA ALA A 40 8.72 9.87 -7.62
C ALA A 40 9.43 9.98 -6.25
N MET A 41 10.00 11.15 -5.93
CA MET A 41 10.60 11.45 -4.63
C MET A 41 9.55 11.64 -3.52
N GLU A 42 8.41 12.27 -3.83
CA GLU A 42 7.29 12.40 -2.88
C GLU A 42 6.74 11.02 -2.47
N VAL A 43 6.71 10.08 -3.41
CA VAL A 43 6.34 8.68 -3.17
C VAL A 43 7.43 8.00 -2.32
N LEU A 44 8.70 7.97 -2.75
CA LEU A 44 9.75 7.28 -1.98
C LEU A 44 9.95 7.78 -0.53
N GLY A 45 9.87 9.10 -0.32
CA GLY A 45 10.16 9.72 0.98
C GLY A 45 8.95 9.81 1.91
N HIS A 46 7.74 9.91 1.35
CA HIS A 46 6.52 10.21 2.10
C HIS A 46 5.33 9.33 1.65
N GLU A 47 5.61 8.10 1.22
CA GLU A 47 4.62 7.12 0.78
C GLU A 47 3.44 6.99 1.74
N GLU A 48 3.72 6.89 3.05
CA GLU A 48 2.68 6.78 4.08
C GLU A 48 1.78 8.02 4.11
N ALA A 49 2.37 9.22 4.15
CA ALA A 49 1.63 10.48 4.08
C ALA A 49 0.86 10.64 2.75
N PHE A 50 1.38 10.09 1.64
CA PHE A 50 0.64 10.04 0.38
C PHE A 50 -0.64 9.20 0.51
N PHE A 51 -0.55 8.02 1.12
CA PHE A 51 -1.68 7.11 1.31
C PHE A 51 -2.68 7.63 2.36
N GLU A 52 -2.23 8.29 3.41
CA GLU A 52 -3.06 8.91 4.45
C GLU A 52 -4.03 9.97 3.89
N ARG A 53 -3.68 10.62 2.77
CA ARG A 53 -4.60 11.54 2.06
C ARG A 53 -5.84 10.83 1.49
N TYR A 54 -5.80 9.52 1.32
CA TYR A 54 -6.87 8.72 0.70
C TYR A 54 -7.50 7.68 1.64
N PHE A 55 -6.76 7.24 2.65
CA PHE A 55 -7.15 6.20 3.59
C PHE A 55 -7.01 6.72 5.01
N HIS A 56 -8.02 6.48 5.84
CA HIS A 56 -8.07 7.03 7.20
C HIS A 56 -7.18 6.28 8.20
N ARG A 57 -6.73 5.09 7.81
CA ARG A 57 -5.75 4.29 8.54
C ARG A 57 -4.80 3.71 7.51
N VAL A 58 -3.52 3.95 7.70
CA VAL A 58 -2.43 3.37 6.91
C VAL A 58 -1.48 2.69 7.89
N GLU A 59 -1.01 1.50 7.54
CA GLU A 59 -0.04 0.76 8.32
C GLU A 59 1.06 0.24 7.41
N ARG A 60 2.30 0.55 7.75
CA ARG A 60 3.49 0.05 7.09
C ARG A 60 4.05 -1.15 7.87
N ILE A 61 4.23 -2.27 7.18
CA ILE A 61 4.92 -3.45 7.70
C ILE A 61 6.18 -3.66 6.85
N VAL A 62 7.35 -3.67 7.48
CA VAL A 62 8.61 -4.05 6.83
C VAL A 62 8.88 -5.51 7.17
N THR A 63 9.14 -6.32 6.15
CA THR A 63 9.47 -7.75 6.36
C THR A 63 10.88 -7.89 6.91
N ASP A 64 11.13 -8.93 7.70
CA ASP A 64 12.42 -9.18 8.38
C ASP A 64 13.64 -9.22 7.44
N THR A 65 13.40 -9.50 6.16
CA THR A 65 14.47 -9.53 5.13
C THR A 65 14.79 -8.15 4.55
N GLY A 66 14.00 -7.11 4.81
CA GLY A 66 14.19 -5.77 4.24
C GLY A 66 14.09 -5.72 2.70
N ARG A 67 13.49 -6.75 2.09
CA ARG A 67 13.32 -6.86 0.63
C ARG A 67 11.92 -6.46 0.20
N SER A 68 11.00 -6.31 1.14
CA SER A 68 9.61 -6.03 0.83
C SER A 68 8.98 -5.20 1.93
N LYS A 69 8.27 -4.17 1.46
CA LYS A 69 7.42 -3.29 2.23
C LYS A 69 5.98 -3.64 1.93
N ILE A 70 5.16 -3.78 2.96
CA ILE A 70 3.73 -3.96 2.85
C ILE A 70 3.08 -2.67 3.35
N ILE A 71 2.14 -2.14 2.58
CA ILE A 71 1.29 -1.01 2.94
C ILE A 71 -0.15 -1.51 2.98
N LEU A 72 -0.73 -1.43 4.17
CA LEU A 72 -2.15 -1.65 4.39
C LEU A 72 -2.83 -0.31 4.49
N GLY A 73 -4.03 -0.16 3.94
CA GLY A 73 -4.86 0.95 4.35
C GLY A 73 -6.35 0.72 4.22
N GLU A 74 -7.08 1.45 5.04
CA GLU A 74 -8.52 1.27 5.22
C GLU A 74 -9.26 2.52 4.77
N ARG A 75 -10.31 2.31 3.96
CA ARG A 75 -11.17 3.40 3.50
C ARG A 75 -12.25 3.62 4.55
N ARG A 76 -12.53 4.88 4.89
CA ARG A 76 -13.59 5.23 5.85
C ARG A 76 -14.92 4.64 5.38
N ALA A 77 -15.66 4.00 6.29
CA ALA A 77 -17.05 3.64 6.05
C ALA A 77 -17.87 4.93 5.89
N ARG A 78 -18.77 4.97 4.91
CA ARG A 78 -19.82 6.00 4.90
C ARG A 78 -20.91 5.55 5.85
N ASP A 79 -21.43 6.45 6.66
CA ASP A 79 -22.61 6.20 7.48
C ASP A 79 -23.76 5.77 6.55
N GLY A 80 -24.15 4.50 6.64
CA GLY A 80 -25.16 3.86 5.79
C GLY A 80 -24.75 2.55 5.09
N ASP A 81 -23.46 2.20 5.02
CA ASP A 81 -22.97 1.00 4.31
C ASP A 81 -22.88 -0.26 5.21
N GLY A 82 -23.81 -0.40 6.15
CA GLY A 82 -23.81 -1.42 7.20
C GLY A 82 -24.39 -2.79 6.83
N ARG A 83 -24.61 -3.11 5.54
CA ARG A 83 -25.26 -4.36 5.14
C ARG A 83 -24.67 -4.98 3.87
N ALA A 84 -23.44 -5.49 3.95
CA ALA A 84 -22.96 -6.56 3.06
C ALA A 84 -21.60 -7.12 3.54
N ALA A 85 -21.57 -7.77 4.69
CA ALA A 85 -20.49 -8.68 5.06
C ALA A 85 -21.04 -9.83 5.92
N GLY A 86 -22.04 -10.53 5.37
CA GLY A 86 -22.55 -11.78 5.91
C GLY A 86 -22.37 -12.89 4.89
N VAL A 87 -21.23 -13.58 4.96
CA VAL A 87 -21.02 -14.98 4.53
C VAL A 87 -19.84 -15.46 5.40
N GLY A 88 -19.95 -16.31 6.42
CA GLY A 88 -20.86 -17.45 6.60
C GLY A 88 -20.21 -18.71 6.04
N GLY A 89 -19.41 -19.42 6.84
CA GLY A 89 -18.78 -20.67 6.39
C GLY A 89 -17.89 -21.35 7.42
N ARG A 90 -18.49 -21.89 8.48
CA ARG A 90 -17.88 -22.86 9.40
C ARG A 90 -17.96 -24.26 8.73
N ALA A 91 -16.84 -24.97 8.59
CA ALA A 91 -16.77 -26.43 8.38
C ALA A 91 -15.35 -26.87 8.79
N ARG A 92 -15.17 -27.47 9.98
CA ARG A 92 -15.41 -28.87 10.40
C ARG A 92 -14.18 -29.76 10.14
N ASP A 93 -13.78 -30.39 11.24
CA ASP A 93 -12.78 -31.43 11.39
C ASP A 93 -13.01 -32.60 10.42
N GLY A 94 -11.90 -33.24 10.04
CA GLY A 94 -11.80 -34.54 9.42
C GLY A 94 -10.42 -35.11 9.71
#